data_AF-A0A9E5Z6A8-F1
#
_entry.id   AF-A0A9E5Z6A8-F1
#
_cell.length_a   1.000
_cell.length_b   1.000
_cell.length_c   1.000
_cell.angle_alpha   90.00
_cell.angle_beta   90.00
_cell.angle_gamma   90.00
#
_symmetry.space_group_name_H-M   'P 1'
#
loop_
_entity.id
_entity.type
_entity.pdbx_description
1 polymer ?
#
loop_
_entity_poly.entity_id
_entity_poly.type
_entity_poly.pdbx_seq_one_letter_code
_entity_poly.pdbx_strand_id
1 'polypeptide(L)'
;MGCIFSIFRAGATLVLGVVVFVGFLFFLILNNFSDKLLNADFYKDTITGQDTYNRIYDDVLVDDELLDRTAELLGDIKIVTHQEIVDLTRQIIPPAYIQAQVEGTINRTIAYVNDDVETLNAYIDLSEPLKNVKPIMFAYIDGRIDELEEEDPGTTTCTINGVTVLATSYVDKFSGIANGEVPTSVPSLKALDPLCRQILFASSFDLLLASSTLSAETTQQFADSRDEMRGPFEAGDTIAMLKIAARALAGPLMDDAIDRVRENLSAGDRFDLIQQIAKWNPNTSEAQIRSDLDEGRGWLTKARAFGELTTLIMVIGGSVLIGLVYLPSLAGMLRYPGIVLLFTGVVFFVIGKIAESEVPDRLTSLIETGADKASDIPPSVTDLGGDIMISFGSQLTNGFAGPSLSLLIIGAILFGASFFVFPIKRFIPFVK
;
A
#
# COMPACT_ATOMS: atom_id res chain seq x y z
N MET A 1 -8.64 68.57 -4.46
CA MET A 1 -7.57 67.54 -4.48
C MET A 1 -7.71 66.44 -3.42
N GLY A 2 -8.37 66.66 -2.27
CA GLY A 2 -8.48 65.66 -1.19
C GLY A 2 -9.25 64.36 -1.55
N CYS A 3 -10.35 64.43 -2.29
CA CYS A 3 -11.13 63.24 -2.66
C CYS A 3 -10.38 62.29 -3.61
N ILE A 4 -9.67 62.84 -4.61
CA ILE A 4 -8.92 62.05 -5.60
C ILE A 4 -7.78 61.29 -4.92
N PHE A 5 -7.08 61.94 -3.97
CA PHE A 5 -5.99 61.32 -3.22
C PHE A 5 -6.49 60.23 -2.26
N SER A 6 -7.68 60.41 -1.67
CA SER A 6 -8.32 59.38 -0.83
C SER A 6 -8.76 58.16 -1.64
N ILE A 7 -9.31 58.37 -2.84
CA ILE A 7 -9.72 57.29 -3.76
C ILE A 7 -8.48 56.52 -4.24
N PHE A 8 -7.40 57.22 -4.58
CA PHE A 8 -6.14 56.59 -4.97
C PHE A 8 -5.55 55.72 -3.86
N ARG A 9 -5.52 56.22 -2.61
CA ARG A 9 -5.04 55.45 -1.45
C ARG A 9 -5.86 54.19 -1.20
N ALA A 10 -7.18 54.30 -1.28
CA ALA A 10 -8.08 53.15 -1.14
C ALA A 10 -7.85 52.12 -2.26
N GLY A 11 -7.73 52.57 -3.52
CA GLY A 11 -7.42 51.70 -4.65
C GLY A 11 -6.06 51.01 -4.52
N ALA A 12 -5.01 51.74 -4.16
CA ALA A 12 -3.68 51.19 -3.94
C ALA A 12 -3.67 50.16 -2.79
N THR A 13 -4.39 50.44 -1.70
CA THR A 13 -4.52 49.51 -0.56
C THR A 13 -5.27 48.25 -0.94
N LEU A 14 -6.30 48.36 -1.78
CA LEU A 14 -7.03 47.20 -2.28
C LEU A 14 -6.11 46.32 -3.15
N VAL A 15 -5.41 46.91 -4.12
CA VAL A 15 -4.49 46.16 -5.00
C VAL A 15 -3.38 45.49 -4.20
N LEU A 16 -2.71 46.24 -3.32
CA LEU A 16 -1.66 45.68 -2.47
C LEU A 16 -2.22 44.68 -1.45
N GLY A 17 -3.46 44.87 -0.99
CA GLY A 17 -4.16 43.92 -0.11
C GLY A 17 -4.42 42.59 -0.81
N VAL A 18 -4.81 42.61 -2.09
CA VAL A 18 -4.91 41.40 -2.92
C VAL A 18 -3.53 40.73 -3.08
N VAL A 19 -2.46 41.49 -3.28
CA VAL A 19 -1.09 40.96 -3.34
C VAL A 19 -0.70 40.27 -2.03
N VAL A 20 -0.99 40.87 -0.87
CA VAL A 20 -0.75 40.27 0.45
C VAL A 20 -1.58 39.01 0.64
N PHE A 21 -2.86 39.05 0.28
CA PHE A 21 -3.78 37.92 0.40
C PHE A 21 -3.34 36.73 -0.47
N VAL A 22 -3.05 36.96 -1.75
CA VAL A 22 -2.57 35.93 -2.68
C VAL A 22 -1.19 35.44 -2.29
N GLY A 23 -0.29 36.33 -1.86
CA GLY A 23 1.03 35.96 -1.36
C GLY A 23 0.93 35.02 -0.16
N PHE A 24 0.02 35.30 0.78
CA PHE A 24 -0.20 34.43 1.94
C PHE A 24 -0.87 33.11 1.58
N LEU A 25 -1.81 33.09 0.61
CA LEU A 25 -2.36 31.84 0.06
C LEU A 25 -1.24 30.93 -0.49
N PHE A 26 -0.36 31.48 -1.33
CA PHE A 26 0.76 30.72 -1.88
C PHE A 26 1.74 30.28 -0.78
N PHE A 27 1.98 31.11 0.22
CA PHE A 27 2.79 30.73 1.39
C PHE A 27 2.21 29.51 2.12
N LEU A 28 0.89 29.47 2.35
CA LEU A 28 0.24 28.33 2.99
C LEU A 28 0.29 27.07 2.11
N ILE A 29 0.08 27.20 0.81
CA ILE A 29 0.15 26.07 -0.14
C ILE A 29 1.58 25.50 -0.16
N LEU A 30 2.60 26.36 -0.31
CA LEU A 30 3.99 25.92 -0.38
C LEU A 30 4.45 25.30 0.93
N ASN A 31 4.27 25.99 2.06
CA ASN A 31 4.87 25.55 3.32
C ASN A 31 4.07 24.45 4.05
N ASN A 32 2.77 24.33 3.82
CA ASN A 32 1.96 23.30 4.52
C ASN A 32 1.64 22.09 3.63
N PHE A 33 1.43 22.28 2.33
CA PHE A 33 1.09 21.17 1.41
C PHE A 33 2.31 20.71 0.65
N SER A 34 3.08 21.62 0.04
CA SER A 34 4.24 21.22 -0.74
C SER A 34 5.26 20.51 0.13
N ASP A 35 5.63 21.04 1.30
CA ASP A 35 6.62 20.40 2.17
C ASP A 35 6.20 19.00 2.64
N LYS A 36 4.90 18.76 2.89
CA LYS A 36 4.41 17.44 3.28
C LYS A 36 4.31 16.47 2.11
N LEU A 37 3.68 16.90 1.02
CA LEU A 37 3.47 16.08 -0.18
C LEU A 37 4.79 15.73 -0.90
N LEU A 38 5.87 16.45 -0.59
CA LEU A 38 7.20 16.23 -1.14
C LEU A 38 8.16 15.57 -0.17
N ASN A 39 7.67 15.23 1.02
CA ASN A 39 8.42 14.51 2.02
C ASN A 39 7.93 13.07 2.07
N ALA A 40 8.82 12.12 1.80
CA ALA A 40 8.49 10.70 1.86
C ALA A 40 8.02 10.28 3.25
N ASP A 41 8.57 10.87 4.32
CA ASP A 41 8.25 10.46 5.69
C ASP A 41 6.81 10.77 6.06
N PHE A 42 6.20 11.82 5.47
CA PHE A 42 4.78 12.11 5.65
C PHE A 42 3.88 10.93 5.23
N TYR A 43 4.19 10.28 4.11
CA TYR A 43 3.45 9.11 3.63
C TYR A 43 3.74 7.86 4.48
N LYS A 44 5.01 7.66 4.87
CA LYS A 44 5.41 6.51 5.72
C LYS A 44 4.73 6.56 7.09
N ASP A 45 4.69 7.75 7.70
CA ASP A 45 4.03 7.97 8.99
C ASP A 45 2.51 7.79 8.88
N THR A 46 1.91 8.24 7.77
CA THR A 46 0.47 8.04 7.50
C THR A 46 0.10 6.56 7.43
N ILE A 47 0.89 5.76 6.70
CA ILE A 47 0.67 4.32 6.54
C ILE A 47 0.94 3.57 7.85
N THR A 48 2.07 3.87 8.50
CA THR A 48 2.45 3.20 9.76
C THR A 48 1.44 3.49 10.89
N GLY A 49 0.90 4.70 10.94
CA GLY A 49 -0.08 5.10 11.95
C GLY A 49 -1.42 4.34 11.90
N GLN A 50 -1.70 3.57 10.85
CA GLN A 50 -2.94 2.80 10.68
C GLN A 50 -2.75 1.29 10.85
N ASP A 51 -1.61 0.85 11.38
CA ASP A 51 -1.23 -0.57 11.47
C ASP A 51 -1.36 -1.30 10.12
N THR A 52 -1.18 -0.56 9.02
CA THR A 52 -1.51 -1.00 7.66
C THR A 52 -0.83 -2.31 7.30
N TYR A 53 0.43 -2.48 7.69
CA TYR A 53 1.18 -3.68 7.35
C TYR A 53 0.62 -4.93 8.01
N ASN A 54 0.09 -4.88 9.23
CA ASN A 54 -0.52 -6.05 9.86
C ASN A 54 -1.88 -6.36 9.24
N ARG A 55 -2.71 -5.32 9.01
CA ARG A 55 -4.03 -5.45 8.38
C ARG A 55 -3.98 -6.03 6.97
N ILE A 56 -2.90 -5.81 6.22
CA ILE A 56 -2.69 -6.49 4.94
C ILE A 56 -2.75 -8.02 5.11
N TYR A 57 -2.14 -8.58 6.16
CA TYR A 57 -2.15 -10.02 6.39
C TYR A 57 -3.41 -10.49 7.10
N ASP A 58 -3.84 -9.77 8.13
CA ASP A 58 -4.89 -10.23 9.02
C ASP A 58 -6.31 -9.96 8.46
N ASP A 59 -6.46 -9.00 7.56
CA ASP A 59 -7.75 -8.61 6.97
C ASP A 59 -7.77 -8.82 5.44
N VAL A 60 -6.79 -8.26 4.71
CA VAL A 60 -6.86 -8.19 3.24
C VAL A 60 -6.55 -9.51 2.57
N LEU A 61 -5.42 -10.15 2.91
CA LEU A 61 -4.99 -11.39 2.26
C LEU A 61 -5.88 -12.59 2.58
N VAL A 62 -6.69 -12.49 3.63
CA VAL A 62 -7.65 -13.51 4.06
C VAL A 62 -9.10 -13.16 3.71
N ASP A 63 -9.31 -12.09 2.95
CA ASP A 63 -10.64 -11.72 2.46
C ASP A 63 -11.17 -12.78 1.51
N ASP A 64 -12.44 -13.19 1.70
CA ASP A 64 -13.11 -14.23 0.91
C ASP A 64 -13.03 -13.95 -0.60
N GLU A 65 -13.07 -12.68 -1.03
CA GLU A 65 -12.98 -12.29 -2.43
C GLU A 65 -11.55 -12.36 -3.00
N LEU A 66 -10.54 -12.47 -2.15
CA LEU A 66 -9.12 -12.57 -2.51
C LEU A 66 -8.51 -13.95 -2.26
N LEU A 67 -9.25 -14.87 -1.63
CA LEU A 67 -8.74 -16.20 -1.28
C LEU A 67 -8.16 -16.97 -2.47
N ASP A 68 -8.75 -16.88 -3.66
CA ASP A 68 -8.23 -17.53 -4.87
C ASP A 68 -6.84 -17.00 -5.25
N ARG A 69 -6.61 -15.69 -5.08
CA ARG A 69 -5.31 -15.05 -5.36
C ARG A 69 -4.28 -15.36 -4.28
N THR A 70 -4.71 -15.42 -3.03
CA THR A 70 -3.86 -15.83 -1.92
C THR A 70 -3.48 -17.31 -2.05
N ALA A 71 -4.40 -18.18 -2.47
CA ALA A 71 -4.12 -19.58 -2.76
C ALA A 71 -3.10 -19.74 -3.89
N GLU A 72 -3.22 -18.93 -4.95
CA GLU A 72 -2.26 -18.90 -6.05
C GLU A 72 -0.84 -18.52 -5.56
N LEU A 73 -0.72 -17.51 -4.68
CA LEU A 73 0.55 -17.15 -4.03
C LEU A 73 1.11 -18.28 -3.15
N LEU A 74 0.23 -19.08 -2.55
CA LEU A 74 0.55 -20.23 -1.70
C LEU A 74 0.71 -21.53 -2.50
N GLY A 75 0.86 -21.44 -3.82
CA GLY A 75 1.17 -22.59 -4.67
C GLY A 75 -0.01 -23.53 -4.91
N ASP A 76 -1.25 -23.03 -4.80
CA ASP A 76 -2.51 -23.78 -4.86
C ASP A 76 -2.63 -24.94 -3.85
N ILE A 77 -1.80 -24.93 -2.80
CA ILE A 77 -1.94 -25.90 -1.73
C ILE A 77 -3.17 -25.53 -0.89
N LYS A 78 -4.05 -26.50 -0.67
CA LYS A 78 -5.29 -26.33 0.09
C LYS A 78 -4.96 -26.26 1.58
N ILE A 79 -4.90 -25.04 2.10
CA ILE A 79 -4.64 -24.75 3.51
C ILE A 79 -5.95 -24.82 4.29
N VAL A 80 -5.88 -25.32 5.53
CA VAL A 80 -7.06 -25.70 6.31
C VAL A 80 -7.65 -24.54 7.09
N THR A 81 -6.82 -23.64 7.60
CA THR A 81 -7.25 -22.56 8.50
C THR A 81 -6.78 -21.18 8.07
N HIS A 82 -7.55 -20.16 8.42
CA HIS A 82 -7.19 -18.76 8.19
C HIS A 82 -5.87 -18.38 8.84
N GLN A 83 -5.60 -18.87 10.06
CA GLN A 83 -4.35 -18.57 10.77
C GLN A 83 -3.14 -19.14 10.03
N GLU A 84 -3.24 -20.35 9.47
CA GLU A 84 -2.16 -20.93 8.65
C GLU A 84 -1.90 -20.09 7.40
N ILE A 85 -2.94 -19.58 6.73
CA ILE A 85 -2.79 -18.67 5.58
C ILE A 85 -1.98 -17.44 5.98
N VAL A 86 -2.35 -16.80 7.09
CA VAL A 86 -1.63 -15.63 7.63
C VAL A 86 -0.17 -15.97 7.94
N ASP A 87 0.07 -17.06 8.67
CA ASP A 87 1.40 -17.46 9.11
C ASP A 87 2.31 -17.86 7.94
N LEU A 88 1.78 -18.56 6.93
CA LEU A 88 2.51 -18.91 5.72
C LEU A 88 2.80 -17.68 4.87
N THR A 89 1.83 -16.78 4.71
CA THR A 89 2.04 -15.57 3.93
C THR A 89 3.05 -14.63 4.59
N ARG A 90 3.07 -14.55 5.93
CA ARG A 90 4.11 -13.83 6.68
C ARG A 90 5.49 -14.45 6.55
N GLN A 91 5.60 -15.76 6.35
CA GLN A 91 6.87 -16.41 6.09
C GLN A 91 7.36 -16.14 4.66
N ILE A 92 6.45 -16.19 3.67
CA ILE A 92 6.77 -15.96 2.25
C ILE A 92 7.12 -14.50 2.01
N ILE A 93 6.29 -13.60 2.54
CA ILE A 93 6.46 -12.15 2.48
C ILE A 93 6.56 -11.64 3.92
N PRO A 94 7.76 -11.54 4.50
CA PRO A 94 7.91 -10.96 5.83
C PRO A 94 7.35 -9.54 5.92
N PRO A 95 6.67 -9.14 7.01
CA PRO A 95 6.13 -7.78 7.18
C PRO A 95 7.18 -6.68 6.98
N ALA A 96 8.41 -6.90 7.45
CA ALA A 96 9.52 -5.97 7.24
C ALA A 96 9.90 -5.84 5.76
N TYR A 97 9.74 -6.90 4.97
CA TYR A 97 10.01 -6.87 3.53
C TYR A 97 8.97 -6.04 2.79
N ILE A 98 7.67 -6.27 3.03
CA ILE A 98 6.62 -5.49 2.36
C ILE A 98 6.71 -4.00 2.75
N GLN A 99 6.99 -3.71 4.02
CA GLN A 99 7.24 -2.34 4.48
C GLN A 99 8.40 -1.70 3.71
N ALA A 100 9.56 -2.37 3.63
CA ALA A 100 10.70 -1.85 2.89
C ALA A 100 10.40 -1.61 1.40
N GLN A 101 9.60 -2.47 0.76
CA GLN A 101 9.20 -2.30 -0.65
C GLN A 101 8.24 -1.13 -0.85
N VAL A 102 7.23 -0.98 0.03
CA VAL A 102 6.27 0.13 0.00
C VAL A 102 6.99 1.45 0.26
N GLU A 103 7.78 1.54 1.33
CA GLU A 103 8.54 2.76 1.66
C GLU A 103 9.59 3.09 0.60
N GLY A 104 10.25 2.07 0.02
CA GLY A 104 11.15 2.24 -1.11
C GLY A 104 10.44 2.81 -2.33
N THR A 105 9.21 2.39 -2.60
CA THR A 105 8.39 2.93 -3.68
C THR A 105 7.98 4.38 -3.43
N ILE A 106 7.56 4.70 -2.21
CA ILE A 106 7.28 6.09 -1.79
C ILE A 106 8.51 6.97 -2.02
N ASN A 107 9.69 6.54 -1.56
CA ASN A 107 10.93 7.28 -1.76
C ASN A 107 11.22 7.53 -3.25
N ARG A 108 11.05 6.53 -4.11
CA ARG A 108 11.24 6.66 -5.57
C ARG A 108 10.25 7.64 -6.20
N THR A 109 8.99 7.57 -5.80
CA THR A 109 7.94 8.49 -6.27
C THR A 109 8.25 9.92 -5.85
N ILE A 110 8.64 10.14 -4.59
CA ILE A 110 8.98 11.46 -4.08
C ILE A 110 10.24 12.01 -4.74
N ALA A 111 11.27 11.19 -4.95
CA ALA A 111 12.47 11.59 -5.70
C ALA A 111 12.12 12.03 -7.14
N TYR A 112 11.23 11.30 -7.82
CA TYR A 112 10.77 11.68 -9.16
C TYR A 112 10.00 13.00 -9.14
N VAL A 113 9.05 13.16 -8.21
CA VAL A 113 8.28 14.41 -8.06
C VAL A 113 9.20 15.58 -7.68
N ASN A 114 10.28 15.33 -6.95
CA ASN A 114 11.27 16.32 -6.54
C ASN A 114 12.26 16.75 -7.62
N ASP A 115 12.20 16.14 -8.81
CA ASP A 115 13.15 16.37 -9.89
C ASP A 115 14.54 15.72 -9.65
N ASP A 116 14.66 14.84 -8.65
CA ASP A 116 15.93 14.15 -8.31
C ASP A 116 16.25 13.00 -9.29
N VAL A 117 15.23 12.44 -9.92
CA VAL A 117 15.35 11.41 -10.96
C VAL A 117 14.47 11.74 -12.16
N GLU A 118 14.91 11.34 -13.35
CA GLU A 118 14.17 11.63 -14.59
C GLU A 118 12.91 10.78 -14.73
N THR A 119 13.00 9.48 -14.41
CA THR A 119 11.93 8.51 -14.67
C THR A 119 11.30 7.98 -13.38
N LEU A 120 9.97 7.92 -13.34
CA LEU A 120 9.24 7.28 -12.24
C LEU A 120 9.28 5.75 -12.35
N ASN A 121 9.89 5.12 -11.35
CA ASN A 121 9.93 3.67 -11.18
C ASN A 121 9.18 3.27 -9.91
N ALA A 122 7.86 3.10 -10.01
CA ALA A 122 6.98 2.72 -8.90
C ALA A 122 6.63 1.23 -8.99
N TYR A 123 7.31 0.40 -8.19
CA TYR A 123 7.13 -1.05 -8.22
C TYR A 123 7.40 -1.71 -6.86
N ILE A 124 6.78 -2.86 -6.63
CA ILE A 124 7.09 -3.78 -5.54
C ILE A 124 7.85 -4.98 -6.10
N ASP A 125 9.01 -5.32 -5.52
CA ASP A 125 9.80 -6.47 -5.93
C ASP A 125 9.29 -7.75 -5.26
N LEU A 126 8.84 -8.72 -6.06
CA LEU A 126 8.35 -10.03 -5.58
C LEU A 126 9.33 -11.17 -5.86
N SER A 127 10.53 -10.88 -6.36
CA SER A 127 11.51 -11.93 -6.70
C SER A 127 11.91 -12.78 -5.50
N GLU A 128 12.11 -12.18 -4.33
CA GLU A 128 12.45 -12.91 -3.11
C GLU A 128 11.25 -13.67 -2.53
N PRO A 129 10.06 -13.05 -2.36
CA PRO A 129 8.82 -13.77 -2.07
C PRO A 129 8.59 -15.03 -2.91
N LEU A 130 8.69 -14.93 -4.24
CA LEU A 130 8.40 -16.04 -5.14
C LEU A 130 9.41 -17.19 -5.00
N LYS A 131 10.67 -16.90 -4.66
CA LYS A 131 11.66 -17.95 -4.34
C LYS A 131 11.34 -18.67 -3.03
N ASN A 132 10.69 -17.98 -2.09
CA ASN A 132 10.36 -18.52 -0.77
C ASN A 132 9.10 -19.42 -0.78
N VAL A 133 8.22 -19.30 -1.78
CA VAL A 133 6.98 -20.08 -1.89
C VAL A 133 7.24 -21.58 -1.77
N LYS A 134 7.98 -22.20 -2.70
CA LYS A 134 8.20 -23.65 -2.68
C LYS A 134 8.84 -24.18 -1.38
N PRO A 135 9.95 -23.63 -0.87
CA PRO A 135 10.56 -24.17 0.35
C PRO A 135 9.63 -24.04 1.58
N ILE A 136 8.87 -22.95 1.68
CA ILE A 136 7.92 -22.77 2.80
C ILE A 136 6.73 -23.72 2.68
N MET A 137 6.15 -23.84 1.48
CA MET A 137 5.01 -24.73 1.26
C MET A 137 5.39 -26.21 1.41
N PHE A 138 6.60 -26.61 1.01
CA PHE A 138 7.08 -27.97 1.33
C PHE A 138 7.31 -28.17 2.82
N ALA A 139 7.78 -27.16 3.56
CA ALA A 139 7.90 -27.26 5.02
C ALA A 139 6.52 -27.37 5.68
N TYR A 140 5.51 -26.66 5.18
CA TYR A 140 4.12 -26.80 5.62
C TYR A 140 3.60 -28.22 5.39
N ILE A 141 3.72 -28.73 4.16
CA ILE A 141 3.27 -30.08 3.81
C ILE A 141 4.00 -31.14 4.67
N ASP A 142 5.32 -31.02 4.84
CA ASP A 142 6.09 -31.94 5.69
C ASP A 142 5.61 -31.93 7.14
N GLY A 143 5.33 -30.75 7.70
CA GLY A 143 4.80 -30.61 9.07
C GLY A 143 3.42 -31.24 9.24
N ARG A 144 2.54 -31.10 8.24
CA ARG A 144 1.22 -31.74 8.24
C ARG A 144 1.31 -33.26 8.07
N ILE A 145 2.26 -33.75 7.28
CA ILE A 145 2.54 -35.18 7.17
C ILE A 145 3.07 -35.72 8.49
N ASP A 146 3.90 -34.99 9.22
CA ASP A 146 4.42 -35.42 10.54
C ASP A 146 3.33 -35.57 11.61
N GLU A 147 2.21 -34.84 11.48
CA GLU A 147 1.05 -34.89 12.38
C GLU A 147 -0.05 -35.85 11.92
N LEU A 148 0.14 -36.52 10.79
CA LEU A 148 -0.88 -37.31 10.11
C LEU A 148 -1.27 -38.58 10.88
N GLU A 149 -2.56 -38.93 10.83
CA GLU A 149 -3.05 -40.20 11.39
C GLU A 149 -2.71 -41.39 10.48
N GLU A 150 -1.87 -42.30 10.96
CA GLU A 150 -1.62 -43.59 10.32
C GLU A 150 -2.74 -44.58 10.67
N GLU A 151 -3.66 -44.78 9.73
CA GLU A 151 -4.82 -45.67 9.90
C GLU A 151 -4.39 -47.15 9.80
N ASP A 152 -4.88 -48.00 10.71
CA ASP A 152 -4.72 -49.44 10.56
C ASP A 152 -5.60 -49.94 9.39
N PRO A 153 -5.01 -50.46 8.29
CA PRO A 153 -5.78 -50.99 7.15
C PRO A 153 -6.54 -52.29 7.51
N GLY A 154 -6.47 -52.75 8.76
CA GLY A 154 -7.12 -53.92 9.29
C GLY A 154 -6.38 -55.20 8.94
N THR A 155 -7.04 -56.36 9.08
CA THR A 155 -6.48 -57.64 8.64
C THR A 155 -6.47 -57.73 7.11
N THR A 156 -5.58 -56.99 6.47
CA THR A 156 -5.35 -57.06 5.03
C THR A 156 -4.59 -58.35 4.76
N THR A 157 -5.31 -59.42 4.43
CA THR A 157 -4.66 -60.59 3.83
C THR A 157 -4.00 -60.14 2.53
N CYS A 158 -2.76 -60.58 2.29
CA CYS A 158 -1.96 -60.30 1.09
C CYS A 158 -2.55 -60.95 -0.19
N THR A 159 -3.85 -60.79 -0.38
CA THR A 159 -4.62 -61.28 -1.52
C THR A 159 -4.68 -60.18 -2.57
N ILE A 160 -4.86 -60.59 -3.82
CA ILE A 160 -4.95 -59.66 -4.96
C ILE A 160 -6.01 -58.59 -4.70
N ASN A 161 -7.21 -58.98 -4.25
CA ASN A 161 -8.28 -58.03 -3.97
C ASN A 161 -7.94 -57.06 -2.83
N GLY A 162 -7.31 -57.54 -1.75
CA GLY A 162 -6.92 -56.69 -0.62
C GLY A 162 -5.87 -55.65 -1.02
N VAL A 163 -4.87 -56.06 -1.80
CA VAL A 163 -3.82 -55.16 -2.30
C VAL A 163 -4.39 -54.16 -3.31
N THR A 164 -5.31 -54.57 -4.20
CA THR A 164 -5.93 -53.64 -5.16
C THR A 164 -6.73 -52.54 -4.46
N VAL A 165 -7.55 -52.88 -3.46
CA VAL A 165 -8.33 -51.88 -2.70
C VAL A 165 -7.40 -50.88 -2.03
N LEU A 166 -6.34 -51.36 -1.40
CA LEU A 166 -5.36 -50.51 -0.73
C LEU A 166 -4.56 -49.67 -1.74
N ALA A 167 -4.20 -50.23 -2.89
CA ALA A 167 -3.51 -49.50 -3.96
C ALA A 167 -4.37 -48.35 -4.48
N THR A 168 -5.67 -48.57 -4.72
CA THR A 168 -6.60 -47.50 -5.08
C THR A 168 -6.66 -46.41 -4.02
N SER A 169 -6.70 -46.77 -2.73
CA SER A 169 -6.68 -45.78 -1.65
C SER A 169 -5.41 -44.90 -1.66
N TYR A 170 -4.23 -45.47 -1.92
CA TYR A 170 -3.01 -44.68 -2.10
C TYR A 170 -3.04 -43.81 -3.36
N VAL A 171 -3.54 -44.34 -4.48
CA VAL A 171 -3.71 -43.59 -5.73
C VAL A 171 -4.62 -42.38 -5.53
N ASP A 172 -5.71 -42.52 -4.77
CA ASP A 172 -6.62 -41.42 -4.44
C ASP A 172 -5.90 -40.35 -3.60
N LYS A 173 -5.13 -40.76 -2.58
CA LYS A 173 -4.36 -39.84 -1.73
C LYS A 173 -3.27 -39.11 -2.53
N PHE A 174 -2.54 -39.83 -3.40
CA PHE A 174 -1.53 -39.23 -4.27
C PHE A 174 -2.14 -38.28 -5.29
N SER A 175 -3.28 -38.63 -5.87
CA SER A 175 -4.02 -37.75 -6.78
C SER A 175 -4.50 -36.50 -6.03
N GLY A 176 -4.95 -36.62 -4.78
CA GLY A 176 -5.29 -35.48 -3.93
C GLY A 176 -4.08 -34.54 -3.75
N ILE A 177 -2.92 -35.09 -3.38
CA ILE A 177 -1.69 -34.31 -3.18
C ILE A 177 -1.26 -33.58 -4.47
N ALA A 178 -1.36 -34.24 -5.63
CA ALA A 178 -1.09 -33.60 -6.92
C ALA A 178 -2.04 -32.42 -7.22
N ASN A 179 -3.22 -32.40 -6.61
CA ASN A 179 -4.20 -31.32 -6.71
C ASN A 179 -4.20 -30.39 -5.47
N GLY A 180 -3.09 -30.38 -4.72
CA GLY A 180 -2.88 -29.46 -3.59
C GLY A 180 -3.53 -29.90 -2.28
N GLU A 181 -4.18 -31.06 -2.20
CA GLU A 181 -4.72 -31.56 -0.94
C GLU A 181 -3.61 -32.03 -0.02
N VAL A 182 -3.67 -31.60 1.24
CA VAL A 182 -2.81 -32.13 2.30
C VAL A 182 -3.59 -33.23 3.04
N PRO A 183 -3.18 -34.51 2.94
CA PRO A 183 -3.91 -35.59 3.59
C PRO A 183 -3.95 -35.42 5.11
N THR A 184 -5.06 -35.79 5.73
CA THR A 184 -5.19 -35.84 7.20
C THR A 184 -4.94 -37.24 7.76
N SER A 185 -5.07 -38.25 6.90
CA SER A 185 -4.89 -39.66 7.25
C SER A 185 -4.47 -40.48 6.03
N VAL A 186 -3.72 -41.55 6.27
CA VAL A 186 -3.21 -42.48 5.26
C VAL A 186 -3.12 -43.88 5.87
N PRO A 187 -3.41 -44.96 5.12
CA PRO A 187 -3.18 -46.31 5.59
C PRO A 187 -1.72 -46.52 6.05
N SER A 188 -1.51 -47.19 7.17
CA SER A 188 -0.17 -47.43 7.71
C SER A 188 0.53 -48.55 6.94
N LEU A 189 1.72 -48.26 6.40
CA LEU A 189 2.58 -49.28 5.80
C LEU A 189 3.18 -50.20 6.86
N LYS A 190 3.40 -49.69 8.08
CA LYS A 190 3.96 -50.46 9.20
C LYS A 190 3.05 -51.62 9.63
N ALA A 191 1.74 -51.47 9.45
CA ALA A 191 0.75 -52.50 9.74
C ALA A 191 0.76 -53.66 8.73
N LEU A 192 1.45 -53.52 7.59
CA LEU A 192 1.47 -54.49 6.50
C LEU A 192 2.69 -55.41 6.53
N ASP A 193 2.47 -56.68 6.20
CA ASP A 193 3.56 -57.64 5.98
C ASP A 193 4.53 -57.14 4.89
N PRO A 194 5.85 -57.43 5.01
CA PRO A 194 6.86 -56.97 4.03
C PRO A 194 6.53 -57.33 2.57
N LEU A 195 5.99 -58.53 2.34
CA LEU A 195 5.59 -58.97 1.00
C LEU A 195 4.43 -58.12 0.45
N CYS A 196 3.48 -57.73 1.32
CA CYS A 196 2.36 -56.89 0.91
C CYS A 196 2.82 -55.49 0.53
N ARG A 197 3.78 -54.93 1.28
CA ARG A 197 4.37 -53.63 0.96
C ARG A 197 5.01 -53.61 -0.42
N GLN A 198 5.76 -54.65 -0.79
CA GLN A 198 6.39 -54.73 -2.12
C GLN A 198 5.36 -54.81 -3.26
N ILE A 199 4.33 -55.65 -3.10
CA ILE A 199 3.27 -55.78 -4.13
C ILE A 199 2.44 -54.51 -4.20
N LEU A 200 2.12 -53.92 -3.05
CA LEU A 200 1.37 -52.67 -2.96
C LEU A 200 2.13 -51.52 -3.63
N PHE A 201 3.43 -51.37 -3.37
CA PHE A 201 4.27 -50.34 -4.00
C PHE A 201 4.22 -50.44 -5.53
N ALA A 202 4.48 -51.63 -6.07
CA ALA A 202 4.43 -51.84 -7.52
C ALA A 202 3.03 -51.51 -8.07
N SER A 203 1.98 -51.97 -7.37
CA SER A 203 0.60 -51.80 -7.80
C SER A 203 0.14 -50.34 -7.76
N SER A 204 0.33 -49.63 -6.64
CA SER A 204 -0.09 -48.23 -6.50
C SER A 204 0.69 -47.30 -7.44
N PHE A 205 1.99 -47.54 -7.58
CA PHE A 205 2.85 -46.74 -8.45
C PHE A 205 2.49 -46.89 -9.93
N ASP A 206 2.36 -48.13 -10.41
CA ASP A 206 2.02 -48.40 -11.80
C ASP A 206 0.57 -47.98 -12.11
N LEU A 207 -0.37 -48.10 -11.15
CA LEU A 207 -1.74 -47.59 -11.29
C LEU A 207 -1.79 -46.07 -11.40
N LEU A 208 -1.04 -45.34 -10.58
CA LEU A 208 -1.01 -43.87 -10.66
C LEU A 208 -0.38 -43.40 -11.98
N LEU A 209 0.72 -44.01 -12.41
CA LEU A 209 1.33 -43.66 -13.70
C LEU A 209 0.46 -43.99 -14.92
N ALA A 210 -0.41 -45.00 -14.80
CA ALA A 210 -1.39 -45.34 -15.83
C ALA A 210 -2.66 -44.47 -15.78
N SER A 211 -2.84 -43.70 -14.70
CA SER A 211 -4.01 -42.83 -14.53
C SER A 211 -3.90 -41.59 -15.40
N SER A 212 -5.04 -41.08 -15.87
CA SER A 212 -5.11 -39.81 -16.62
C SER A 212 -5.31 -38.60 -15.70
N THR A 213 -5.11 -38.74 -14.39
CA THR A 213 -5.38 -37.69 -13.40
C THR A 213 -4.21 -36.75 -13.22
N LEU A 214 -2.98 -37.20 -13.52
CA LEU A 214 -1.77 -36.39 -13.41
C LEU A 214 -1.44 -35.70 -14.74
N SER A 215 -0.84 -34.51 -14.65
CA SER A 215 -0.23 -33.86 -15.82
C SER A 215 0.97 -34.68 -16.33
N ALA A 216 1.40 -34.43 -17.57
CA ALA A 216 2.57 -35.13 -18.12
C ALA A 216 3.85 -34.85 -17.32
N GLU A 217 4.01 -33.62 -16.82
CA GLU A 217 5.14 -33.23 -15.99
C GLU A 217 5.10 -33.89 -14.62
N THR A 218 3.96 -33.86 -13.92
CA THR A 218 3.77 -34.54 -12.63
C THR A 218 3.98 -36.04 -12.77
N THR A 219 3.51 -36.64 -13.85
CA THR A 219 3.72 -38.07 -14.15
C THR A 219 5.21 -38.40 -14.27
N GLN A 220 5.96 -37.56 -15.00
CA GLN A 220 7.41 -37.74 -15.18
C GLN A 220 8.17 -37.58 -13.85
N GLN A 221 7.88 -36.52 -13.10
CA GLN A 221 8.55 -36.27 -11.82
C GLN A 221 8.24 -37.36 -10.78
N PHE A 222 7.00 -37.85 -10.74
CA PHE A 222 6.63 -38.99 -9.92
C PHE A 222 7.36 -40.27 -10.35
N ALA A 223 7.46 -40.53 -11.67
CA ALA A 223 8.21 -41.65 -12.21
C ALA A 223 9.69 -41.62 -11.78
N ASP A 224 10.32 -40.44 -11.82
CA ASP A 224 11.73 -40.26 -11.44
C ASP A 224 11.96 -40.49 -9.94
N SER A 225 10.95 -40.23 -9.09
CA SER A 225 11.02 -40.48 -7.65
C SER A 225 10.85 -41.96 -7.23
N ARG A 226 10.63 -42.88 -8.18
CA ARG A 226 10.31 -44.31 -7.90
C ARG A 226 11.34 -44.98 -6.99
N ASP A 227 12.63 -44.82 -7.30
CA ASP A 227 13.69 -45.52 -6.57
C ASP A 227 13.91 -44.93 -5.18
N GLU A 228 13.72 -43.61 -5.01
CA GLU A 228 13.77 -42.94 -3.70
C GLU A 228 12.61 -43.37 -2.79
N MET A 229 11.39 -43.52 -3.34
CA MET A 229 10.22 -43.95 -2.56
C MET A 229 10.24 -45.43 -2.19
N ARG A 230 10.92 -46.29 -2.97
CA ARG A 230 10.94 -47.74 -2.73
C ARG A 230 11.47 -48.06 -1.32
N GLY A 231 12.53 -47.38 -0.89
CA GLY A 231 13.17 -47.62 0.41
C GLY A 231 12.21 -47.44 1.59
N PRO A 232 11.62 -46.25 1.79
CA PRO A 232 10.60 -46.01 2.81
C PRO A 232 9.40 -46.95 2.72
N PHE A 233 8.94 -47.24 1.51
CA PHE A 233 7.79 -48.12 1.30
C PHE A 233 8.06 -49.54 1.80
N GLU A 234 9.20 -50.12 1.41
CA GLU A 234 9.63 -51.45 1.84
C GLU A 234 10.00 -51.49 3.33
N ALA A 235 10.52 -50.39 3.88
CA ALA A 235 10.80 -50.25 5.31
C ALA A 235 9.52 -50.11 6.16
N GLY A 236 8.39 -49.77 5.53
CA GLY A 236 7.12 -49.54 6.22
C GLY A 236 7.03 -48.17 6.88
N ASP A 237 7.83 -47.23 6.38
CA ASP A 237 7.87 -45.85 6.84
C ASP A 237 6.88 -45.01 6.00
N THR A 238 5.63 -44.98 6.45
CA THR A 238 4.53 -44.26 5.78
C THR A 238 4.85 -42.77 5.65
N ILE A 239 5.40 -42.17 6.69
CA ILE A 239 5.70 -40.73 6.80
C ILE A 239 6.81 -40.36 5.82
N ALA A 240 7.94 -41.05 5.84
CA ALA A 240 9.04 -40.76 4.92
C ALA A 240 8.64 -40.99 3.46
N MET A 241 7.82 -42.01 3.18
CA MET A 241 7.27 -42.27 1.85
C MET A 241 6.41 -41.10 1.36
N LEU A 242 5.47 -40.63 2.18
CA LEU A 242 4.58 -39.52 1.83
C LEU A 242 5.34 -38.22 1.57
N LYS A 243 6.40 -37.93 2.34
CA LYS A 243 7.23 -36.75 2.13
C LYS A 243 7.95 -36.74 0.77
N ILE A 244 8.40 -37.89 0.30
CA ILE A 244 9.00 -38.02 -1.05
C ILE A 244 7.91 -37.89 -2.11
N ALA A 245 6.79 -38.59 -1.95
CA ALA A 245 5.66 -38.52 -2.87
C ALA A 245 5.13 -37.09 -3.02
N ALA A 246 4.97 -36.36 -1.91
CA ALA A 246 4.44 -35.00 -1.91
C ALA A 246 5.34 -34.03 -2.68
N ARG A 247 6.67 -34.18 -2.58
CA ARG A 247 7.61 -33.36 -3.37
C ARG A 247 7.45 -33.58 -4.87
N ALA A 248 7.27 -34.84 -5.28
CA ALA A 248 7.11 -35.19 -6.69
C ALA A 248 5.73 -34.81 -7.25
N LEU A 249 4.69 -34.86 -6.42
CA LEU A 249 3.30 -34.65 -6.83
C LEU A 249 2.87 -33.17 -6.76
N ALA A 250 3.20 -32.48 -5.67
CA ALA A 250 2.80 -31.07 -5.47
C ALA A 250 3.81 -30.07 -6.06
N GLY A 251 5.03 -30.51 -6.40
CA GLY A 251 6.07 -29.66 -6.97
C GLY A 251 5.62 -28.90 -8.23
N PRO A 252 5.10 -29.59 -9.26
CA PRO A 252 4.63 -28.95 -10.49
C PRO A 252 3.46 -27.98 -10.26
N LEU A 253 2.53 -28.33 -9.38
CA LEU A 253 1.39 -27.47 -9.05
C LEU A 253 1.86 -26.10 -8.51
N MET A 254 2.85 -26.12 -7.61
CA MET A 254 3.44 -24.88 -7.08
C MET A 254 4.24 -24.11 -8.14
N ASP A 255 4.91 -24.80 -9.07
CA ASP A 255 5.61 -24.15 -10.19
C ASP A 255 4.61 -23.42 -11.10
N ASP A 256 3.51 -24.10 -11.48
CA ASP A 256 2.44 -23.52 -12.29
C ASP A 256 1.81 -22.29 -11.60
N ALA A 257 1.57 -22.38 -10.29
CA ALA A 257 1.01 -21.27 -9.52
C ALA A 257 1.96 -20.06 -9.45
N ILE A 258 3.25 -20.30 -9.20
CA ILE A 258 4.29 -19.24 -9.23
C ILE A 258 4.36 -18.59 -10.61
N ASP A 259 4.27 -19.39 -11.68
CA ASP A 259 4.33 -18.87 -13.04
C ASP A 259 3.09 -18.03 -13.39
N ARG A 260 1.88 -18.40 -12.94
CA ARG A 260 0.68 -17.55 -13.09
C ARG A 260 0.79 -16.23 -12.31
N VAL A 261 1.40 -16.23 -11.13
CA VAL A 261 1.71 -14.98 -10.43
C VAL A 261 2.66 -14.13 -11.27
N ARG A 262 3.71 -14.73 -11.86
CA ARG A 262 4.68 -14.03 -12.72
C ARG A 262 4.09 -13.46 -14.00
N GLU A 263 3.04 -14.07 -14.57
CA GLU A 263 2.34 -13.53 -15.75
C GLU A 263 1.77 -12.12 -15.51
N ASN A 264 1.49 -11.79 -14.24
CA ASN A 264 1.00 -10.47 -13.84
C ASN A 264 2.12 -9.48 -13.49
N LEU A 265 3.38 -9.91 -13.52
CA LEU A 265 4.55 -9.10 -13.17
C LEU A 265 5.30 -8.60 -14.41
N SER A 266 5.99 -7.49 -14.23
CA SER A 266 6.94 -6.96 -15.20
C SER A 266 8.31 -7.62 -15.04
N ALA A 267 9.25 -7.30 -15.93
CA ALA A 267 10.58 -7.89 -15.95
C ALA A 267 11.29 -7.83 -14.58
N GLY A 268 11.84 -8.97 -14.15
CA GLY A 268 12.49 -9.13 -12.86
C GLY A 268 11.54 -9.32 -11.69
N ASP A 269 10.38 -9.95 -11.91
CA ASP A 269 9.35 -10.24 -10.89
C ASP A 269 8.85 -8.99 -10.17
N ARG A 270 8.68 -7.89 -10.91
CA ARG A 270 8.26 -6.59 -10.35
C ARG A 270 6.78 -6.33 -10.59
N PHE A 271 6.04 -6.08 -9.52
CA PHE A 271 4.68 -5.56 -9.60
C PHE A 271 4.73 -4.05 -9.90
N ASP A 272 4.62 -3.67 -11.18
CA ASP A 272 4.65 -2.26 -11.62
C ASP A 272 3.30 -1.59 -11.34
N LEU A 273 3.29 -0.63 -10.41
CA LEU A 273 2.06 0.00 -9.94
C LEU A 273 1.37 0.83 -11.04
N ILE A 274 2.13 1.47 -11.92
CA ILE A 274 1.57 2.32 -12.99
C ILE A 274 0.90 1.45 -14.03
N GLN A 275 1.55 0.34 -14.39
CA GLN A 275 0.99 -0.65 -15.30
C GLN A 275 -0.31 -1.26 -14.73
N GLN A 276 -0.35 -1.54 -13.42
CA GLN A 276 -1.53 -2.12 -12.77
C GLN A 276 -2.71 -1.15 -12.69
N ILE A 277 -2.45 0.13 -12.37
CA ILE A 277 -3.48 1.17 -12.44
C ILE A 277 -4.06 1.30 -13.85
N ALA A 278 -3.22 1.23 -14.89
CA ALA A 278 -3.68 1.24 -16.28
C ALA A 278 -4.52 0.00 -16.64
N LYS A 279 -4.20 -1.18 -16.10
CA LYS A 279 -5.01 -2.40 -16.29
C LYS A 279 -6.39 -2.29 -15.63
N TRP A 280 -6.47 -1.68 -14.45
CA TRP A 280 -7.72 -1.50 -13.71
C TRP A 280 -8.59 -0.37 -14.27
N ASN A 281 -8.02 0.58 -15.00
CA ASN A 281 -8.77 1.69 -15.60
C ASN A 281 -8.92 1.50 -17.12
N PRO A 282 -10.09 1.04 -17.61
CA PRO A 282 -10.30 0.79 -19.05
C PRO A 282 -10.21 2.06 -19.91
N ASN A 283 -10.28 3.25 -19.30
CA ASN A 283 -10.28 4.52 -20.00
C ASN A 283 -8.90 5.20 -20.05
N THR A 284 -7.89 4.66 -19.37
CA THR A 284 -6.58 5.31 -19.25
C THR A 284 -5.44 4.33 -19.50
N SER A 285 -4.64 4.62 -20.52
CA SER A 285 -3.42 3.86 -20.83
C SER A 285 -2.25 4.25 -19.93
N GLU A 286 -1.28 3.35 -19.77
CA GLU A 286 -0.06 3.62 -19.00
C GLU A 286 0.69 4.88 -19.48
N ALA A 287 0.77 5.08 -20.80
CA ALA A 287 1.41 6.26 -21.40
C ALA A 287 0.69 7.56 -21.03
N GLN A 288 -0.65 7.54 -20.91
CA GLN A 288 -1.42 8.70 -20.43
C GLN A 288 -1.13 8.97 -18.96
N ILE A 289 -1.12 7.94 -18.10
CA ILE A 289 -0.79 8.11 -16.68
C ILE A 289 0.60 8.73 -16.52
N ARG A 290 1.61 8.24 -17.24
CA ARG A 290 2.98 8.79 -17.20
C ARG A 290 3.03 10.23 -17.70
N SER A 291 2.33 10.54 -18.79
CA SER A 291 2.23 11.91 -19.32
C SER A 291 1.59 12.87 -18.32
N ASP A 292 0.50 12.46 -17.67
CA ASP A 292 -0.21 13.27 -16.68
C ASP A 292 0.66 13.51 -15.44
N LEU A 293 1.42 12.50 -15.01
CA LEU A 293 2.40 12.62 -13.93
C LEU A 293 3.56 13.58 -14.29
N ASP A 294 4.07 13.51 -15.51
CA ASP A 294 5.12 14.43 -16.01
C ASP A 294 4.59 15.88 -16.11
N GLU A 295 3.36 16.07 -16.58
CA GLU A 295 2.71 17.40 -16.62
C GLU A 295 2.51 17.95 -15.20
N GLY A 296 2.01 17.12 -14.28
CA GLY A 296 1.83 17.45 -12.87
C GLY A 296 3.15 17.83 -12.20
N ARG A 297 4.21 17.05 -12.41
CA ARG A 297 5.58 17.37 -11.96
C ARG A 297 6.04 18.70 -12.53
N GLY A 298 5.84 18.95 -13.82
CA GLY A 298 6.20 20.21 -14.48
C GLY A 298 5.48 21.44 -13.90
N TRP A 299 4.20 21.31 -13.53
CA TRP A 299 3.47 22.36 -12.83
C TRP A 299 4.03 22.63 -11.44
N LEU A 300 4.37 21.56 -10.71
CA LEU A 300 4.94 21.66 -9.37
C LEU A 300 6.32 22.32 -9.37
N THR A 301 7.19 21.97 -10.32
CA THR A 301 8.50 22.61 -10.50
C THR A 301 8.36 24.12 -10.77
N LYS A 302 7.38 24.52 -11.59
CA LYS A 302 7.07 25.94 -11.83
C LYS A 302 6.55 26.64 -10.58
N ALA A 303 5.71 25.98 -9.78
CA ALA A 303 5.19 26.52 -8.53
C ALA A 303 6.31 26.73 -7.49
N ARG A 304 7.27 25.79 -7.39
CA ARG A 304 8.45 25.94 -6.53
C ARG A 304 9.38 27.05 -6.96
N ALA A 305 9.54 27.28 -8.27
CA ALA A 305 10.30 28.41 -8.78
C ALA A 305 9.71 29.77 -8.34
N PHE A 306 8.43 29.81 -7.97
CA PHE A 306 7.82 30.99 -7.36
C PHE A 306 8.40 31.30 -5.97
N GLY A 307 8.97 30.32 -5.25
CA GLY A 307 9.84 30.48 -4.08
C GLY A 307 9.18 31.03 -2.81
N GLU A 308 9.54 30.46 -1.64
CA GLU A 308 9.09 30.94 -0.33
C GLU A 308 9.47 32.41 -0.06
N LEU A 309 10.64 32.83 -0.53
CA LEU A 309 11.10 34.22 -0.40
C LEU A 309 10.16 35.20 -1.12
N THR A 310 9.64 34.84 -2.30
CA THR A 310 8.76 35.71 -3.08
C THR A 310 7.41 35.87 -2.41
N THR A 311 6.84 34.79 -1.85
CA THR A 311 5.56 34.86 -1.12
C THR A 311 5.70 35.69 0.15
N LEU A 312 6.80 35.54 0.89
CA LEU A 312 7.13 36.40 2.03
C LEU A 312 7.34 37.87 1.63
N ILE A 313 8.01 38.14 0.50
CA ILE A 313 8.17 39.50 -0.03
C ILE A 313 6.81 40.09 -0.43
N MET A 314 5.88 39.31 -0.98
CA MET A 314 4.53 39.80 -1.30
C MET A 314 3.76 40.19 -0.04
N VAL A 315 3.83 39.36 1.02
CA VAL A 315 3.14 39.61 2.29
C VAL A 315 3.78 40.80 3.04
N ILE A 316 5.10 40.78 3.25
CA ILE A 316 5.83 41.81 4.00
C ILE A 316 5.96 43.09 3.19
N GLY A 317 6.44 42.99 1.94
CA GLY A 317 6.61 44.12 1.04
C GLY A 317 5.29 44.79 0.69
N GLY A 318 4.24 44.00 0.42
CA GLY A 318 2.88 44.53 0.23
C GLY A 318 2.38 45.29 1.46
N SER A 319 2.57 44.73 2.65
CA SER A 319 2.19 45.39 3.92
C SER A 319 2.96 46.69 4.17
N VAL A 320 4.27 46.71 3.90
CA VAL A 320 5.10 47.92 4.02
C VAL A 320 4.67 48.98 3.01
N LEU A 321 4.43 48.60 1.75
CA LEU A 321 3.97 49.52 0.70
C LEU A 321 2.61 50.13 1.05
N ILE A 322 1.67 49.33 1.59
CA ILE A 322 0.40 49.85 2.12
C ILE A 322 0.67 50.89 3.19
N GLY A 323 1.59 50.63 4.13
CA GLY A 323 1.96 51.59 5.16
C GLY A 323 2.50 52.91 4.58
N LEU A 324 3.39 52.83 3.58
CA LEU A 324 4.00 53.98 2.92
C LEU A 324 2.97 54.84 2.17
N VAL A 325 1.94 54.25 1.58
CA VAL A 325 0.84 54.98 0.89
C VAL A 325 0.14 55.97 1.83
N TYR A 326 0.07 55.67 3.13
CA TYR A 326 -0.57 56.52 4.14
C TYR A 326 0.36 57.51 4.84
N LEU A 327 1.65 57.59 4.45
CA LEU A 327 2.53 58.64 4.94
C LEU A 327 1.98 60.04 4.63
N PRO A 328 2.17 61.03 5.52
CA PRO A 328 2.93 60.98 6.78
C PRO A 328 2.11 60.51 8.01
N SER A 329 0.87 60.03 7.83
CA SER A 329 0.05 59.60 8.97
C SER A 329 0.55 58.28 9.54
N LEU A 330 1.30 58.33 10.65
CA LEU A 330 1.78 57.13 11.35
C LEU A 330 0.62 56.22 11.79
N ALA A 331 -0.52 56.80 12.18
CA ALA A 331 -1.72 56.01 12.51
C ALA A 331 -2.24 55.27 11.27
N GLY A 332 -2.26 55.89 10.09
CA GLY A 332 -2.64 55.23 8.83
C GLY A 332 -1.62 54.17 8.40
N MET A 333 -0.32 54.47 8.57
CA MET A 333 0.79 53.57 8.23
C MET A 333 0.72 52.24 9.00
N LEU A 334 0.22 52.24 10.23
CA LEU A 334 0.04 51.02 11.02
C LEU A 334 -1.35 50.39 10.84
N ARG A 335 -2.39 51.23 10.72
CA ARG A 335 -3.79 50.77 10.69
C ARG A 335 -4.12 49.96 9.45
N TYR A 336 -3.79 50.44 8.25
CA TYR A 336 -4.24 49.81 7.01
C TYR A 336 -3.52 48.48 6.72
N PRO A 337 -2.20 48.35 6.90
CA PRO A 337 -1.54 47.04 6.86
C PRO A 337 -2.08 46.09 7.94
N GLY A 338 -2.32 46.60 9.15
CA GLY A 338 -2.90 45.80 10.25
C GLY A 338 -4.28 45.24 9.92
N ILE A 339 -5.18 46.02 9.30
CA ILE A 339 -6.50 45.57 8.84
C ILE A 339 -6.38 44.48 7.77
N VAL A 340 -5.50 44.67 6.78
CA VAL A 340 -5.30 43.70 5.69
C VAL A 340 -4.78 42.37 6.21
N LEU A 341 -3.80 42.41 7.12
CA LEU A 341 -3.24 41.20 7.76
C LEU A 341 -4.25 40.51 8.66
N LEU A 342 -5.04 41.26 9.44
CA LEU A 342 -6.15 40.72 10.25
C LEU A 342 -7.18 40.03 9.37
N PHE A 343 -7.67 40.70 8.33
CA PHE A 343 -8.69 40.13 7.46
C PHE A 343 -8.19 38.86 6.75
N THR A 344 -6.99 38.91 6.20
CA THR A 344 -6.33 37.76 5.56
C THR A 344 -6.19 36.61 6.56
N GLY A 345 -5.70 36.90 7.77
CA GLY A 345 -5.53 35.90 8.83
C GLY A 345 -6.85 35.27 9.29
N VAL A 346 -7.93 36.06 9.42
CA VAL A 346 -9.26 35.55 9.81
C VAL A 346 -9.78 34.60 8.74
N VAL A 347 -9.73 35.02 7.47
CA VAL A 347 -10.25 34.22 6.36
C VAL A 347 -9.54 32.88 6.28
N PHE A 348 -8.20 32.87 6.30
CA PHE A 348 -7.45 31.62 6.23
C PHE A 348 -7.50 30.78 7.49
N PHE A 349 -7.64 31.39 8.68
CA PHE A 349 -7.87 30.65 9.92
C PHE A 349 -9.22 29.93 9.91
N VAL A 350 -10.29 30.62 9.46
CA VAL A 350 -11.63 30.02 9.34
C VAL A 350 -11.64 28.92 8.28
N ILE A 351 -11.08 29.18 7.09
CA ILE A 351 -10.98 28.16 6.02
C ILE A 351 -10.17 26.96 6.52
N GLY A 352 -9.03 27.20 7.18
CA GLY A 352 -8.21 26.13 7.75
C GLY A 352 -8.95 25.30 8.79
N LYS A 353 -9.72 25.94 9.67
CA LYS A 353 -10.54 25.24 10.68
C LYS A 353 -11.69 24.45 10.09
N ILE A 354 -12.36 24.99 9.06
CA ILE A 354 -13.39 24.26 8.31
C ILE A 354 -12.76 23.05 7.60
N ALA A 355 -11.60 23.23 6.97
CA ALA A 355 -10.89 22.14 6.31
C ALA A 355 -10.48 21.04 7.30
N GLU A 356 -9.92 21.41 8.47
CA GLU A 356 -9.57 20.45 9.54
C GLU A 356 -10.78 19.64 10.04
N SER A 357 -11.99 20.23 10.06
CA SER A 357 -13.20 19.54 10.52
C SER A 357 -13.96 18.78 9.44
N GLU A 358 -14.06 19.34 8.22
CA GLU A 358 -14.97 18.85 7.18
C GLU A 358 -14.28 17.91 6.19
N VAL A 359 -12.95 18.01 5.99
CA VAL A 359 -12.22 17.12 5.07
C VAL A 359 -12.31 15.65 5.47
N PRO A 360 -12.09 15.26 6.75
CA PRO A 360 -12.25 13.87 7.17
C PRO A 360 -13.67 13.35 6.89
N ASP A 361 -14.71 14.09 7.31
CA ASP A 361 -16.11 13.69 7.13
C ASP A 361 -16.49 13.54 5.64
N ARG A 362 -16.00 14.44 4.78
CA ARG A 362 -16.21 14.37 3.33
C ARG A 362 -15.51 13.17 2.70
N LEU A 363 -14.28 12.88 3.12
CA LEU A 363 -13.55 11.70 2.64
C LEU A 363 -14.28 10.42 3.01
N THR A 364 -14.74 10.29 4.26
CA THR A 364 -15.55 9.14 4.70
C THR A 364 -16.78 8.97 3.79
N SER A 365 -17.54 10.05 3.55
CA SER A 365 -18.73 9.97 2.70
C SER A 365 -18.44 9.59 1.23
N LEU A 366 -17.29 10.02 0.70
CA LEU A 366 -16.85 9.69 -0.66
C LEU A 366 -16.40 8.23 -0.77
N ILE A 367 -15.74 7.71 0.28
CA ILE A 367 -15.34 6.31 0.37
C ILE A 367 -16.59 5.42 0.43
N GLU A 368 -17.55 5.71 1.31
CA GLU A 368 -18.81 4.98 1.41
C GLU A 368 -19.58 4.98 0.07
N THR A 369 -19.74 6.16 -0.55
CA THR A 369 -20.44 6.27 -1.84
C THR A 369 -19.67 5.62 -3.00
N GLY A 370 -18.34 5.57 -2.90
CA GLY A 370 -17.45 4.94 -3.87
C GLY A 370 -17.48 3.42 -3.77
N ALA A 371 -17.42 2.89 -2.55
CA ALA A 371 -17.55 1.49 -2.21
C ALA A 371 -18.86 0.90 -2.75
N ASP A 372 -19.98 1.60 -2.53
CA ASP A 372 -21.30 1.21 -3.03
C ASP A 372 -21.39 1.12 -4.57
N LYS A 373 -20.47 1.78 -5.30
CA LYS A 373 -20.43 1.81 -6.77
C LYS A 373 -19.40 0.86 -7.37
N ALA A 374 -18.37 0.49 -6.61
CA ALA A 374 -17.31 -0.40 -7.03
C ALA A 374 -17.56 -1.78 -6.41
N SER A 375 -18.51 -2.52 -7.01
CA SER A 375 -18.89 -3.88 -6.56
C SER A 375 -17.76 -4.92 -6.66
N ASP A 376 -16.63 -4.57 -7.27
CA ASP A 376 -15.57 -5.49 -7.65
C ASP A 376 -14.30 -5.29 -6.80
N ILE A 377 -14.34 -4.44 -5.76
CA ILE A 377 -13.23 -4.22 -4.83
C ILE A 377 -13.59 -4.82 -3.47
N PRO A 378 -12.75 -5.72 -2.92
CA PRO A 378 -13.00 -6.34 -1.63
C PRO A 378 -13.22 -5.33 -0.49
N PRO A 379 -14.13 -5.61 0.46
CA PRO A 379 -14.41 -4.72 1.58
C PRO A 379 -13.16 -4.42 2.42
N SER A 380 -12.32 -5.42 2.71
CA SER A 380 -11.08 -5.24 3.48
C SER A 380 -10.11 -4.23 2.85
N VAL A 381 -9.99 -4.23 1.52
CA VAL A 381 -9.17 -3.29 0.75
C VAL A 381 -9.75 -1.88 0.82
N THR A 382 -11.08 -1.78 0.72
CA THR A 382 -11.80 -0.51 0.78
C THR A 382 -11.69 0.13 2.17
N ASP A 383 -11.84 -0.65 3.23
CA ASP A 383 -11.71 -0.19 4.61
C ASP A 383 -10.27 0.28 4.90
N LEU A 384 -9.27 -0.53 4.54
CA LEU A 384 -7.86 -0.17 4.73
C LEU A 384 -7.50 1.09 3.94
N GLY A 385 -7.88 1.15 2.66
CA GLY A 385 -7.64 2.32 1.82
C GLY A 385 -8.37 3.56 2.34
N GLY A 386 -9.59 3.38 2.86
CA GLY A 386 -10.39 4.44 3.45
C GLY A 386 -9.73 5.05 4.68
N ASP A 387 -9.28 4.22 5.61
CA ASP A 387 -8.58 4.66 6.82
C ASP A 387 -7.29 5.42 6.50
N ILE A 388 -6.51 4.93 5.53
CA ILE A 388 -5.30 5.61 5.05
C ILE A 388 -5.66 6.97 4.45
N MET A 389 -6.70 7.06 3.63
CA MET A 389 -7.15 8.32 3.01
C MET A 389 -7.66 9.33 4.03
N ILE A 390 -8.43 8.89 5.02
CA ILE A 390 -8.92 9.74 6.11
C ILE A 390 -7.74 10.25 6.95
N SER A 391 -6.81 9.37 7.32
CA SER A 391 -5.58 9.72 8.04
C SER A 391 -4.75 10.73 7.25
N PHE A 392 -4.54 10.47 5.96
CA PHE A 392 -3.85 11.38 5.05
C PHE A 392 -4.51 12.77 5.01
N GLY A 393 -5.83 12.84 4.82
CA GLY A 393 -6.58 14.11 4.78
C GLY A 393 -6.49 14.89 6.09
N SER A 394 -6.60 14.20 7.23
CA SER A 394 -6.40 14.80 8.55
C SER A 394 -4.99 15.36 8.72
N GLN A 395 -3.96 14.56 8.40
CA GLN A 395 -2.57 14.99 8.53
C GLN A 395 -2.18 16.10 7.55
N LEU A 396 -2.74 16.10 6.34
CA LEU A 396 -2.52 17.14 5.34
C LEU A 396 -3.08 18.50 5.80
N THR A 397 -4.30 18.50 6.34
CA THR A 397 -4.98 19.73 6.80
C THR A 397 -4.43 20.28 8.11
N ASN A 398 -3.83 19.44 8.95
CA ASN A 398 -3.13 19.89 10.17
C ASN A 398 -2.05 20.95 9.84
N GLY A 399 -1.97 22.05 10.59
CA GLY A 399 -0.93 23.07 10.41
C GLY A 399 -1.34 24.31 9.59
N PHE A 400 -2.55 24.32 9.02
CA PHE A 400 -3.10 25.48 8.30
C PHE A 400 -3.42 26.66 9.26
N ALA A 401 -3.85 26.34 10.49
CA ALA A 401 -4.26 27.32 11.48
C ALA A 401 -3.09 28.12 12.09
N GLY A 402 -1.90 27.53 12.19
CA GLY A 402 -0.74 28.13 12.88
C GLY A 402 -0.24 29.43 12.23
N PRO A 403 0.18 29.41 10.94
CA PRO A 403 0.62 30.61 10.25
C PRO A 403 -0.50 31.67 10.12
N SER A 404 -1.74 31.23 9.94
CA SER A 404 -2.91 32.11 9.90
C SER A 404 -3.11 32.85 11.23
N LEU A 405 -2.90 32.17 12.37
CA LEU A 405 -2.92 32.75 13.70
C LEU A 405 -1.76 33.74 13.91
N SER A 406 -0.55 33.44 13.41
CA SER A 406 0.56 34.39 13.47
C SER A 406 0.25 35.68 12.69
N LEU A 407 -0.35 35.56 11.50
CA LEU A 407 -0.79 36.71 10.71
C LEU A 407 -1.86 37.56 11.43
N LEU A 408 -2.81 36.89 12.09
CA LEU A 408 -3.81 37.52 12.95
C LEU A 408 -3.18 38.31 14.09
N ILE A 409 -2.23 37.71 14.81
CA ILE A 409 -1.55 38.34 15.94
C ILE A 409 -0.79 39.59 15.47
N ILE A 410 -0.03 39.49 14.38
CA ILE A 410 0.73 40.62 13.82
C ILE A 410 -0.22 41.73 13.38
N GLY A 411 -1.30 41.39 12.67
CA GLY A 411 -2.32 42.35 12.26
C GLY A 411 -2.99 43.05 13.43
N ALA A 412 -3.33 42.30 14.50
CA ALA A 412 -3.91 42.82 15.74
C ALA A 412 -2.97 43.80 16.44
N ILE A 413 -1.68 43.46 16.52
CA ILE A 413 -0.65 44.32 17.11
C ILE A 413 -0.52 45.63 16.33
N LEU A 414 -0.43 45.57 14.99
CA LEU A 414 -0.31 46.77 14.14
C LEU A 414 -1.56 47.65 14.21
N PHE A 415 -2.75 47.04 14.13
CA PHE A 415 -4.02 47.75 14.26
C PHE A 415 -4.17 48.40 15.64
N GLY A 416 -3.87 47.66 16.71
CA GLY A 416 -3.89 48.16 18.08
C GLY A 416 -2.90 49.30 18.30
N ALA A 417 -1.65 49.14 17.88
CA ALA A 417 -0.61 50.17 17.96
C ALA A 417 -1.00 51.47 17.24
N SER A 418 -1.81 51.40 16.18
CA SER A 418 -2.31 52.57 15.45
C SER A 418 -3.09 53.57 16.32
N PHE A 419 -3.71 53.11 17.42
CA PHE A 419 -4.44 53.98 18.36
C PHE A 419 -3.55 54.64 19.40
N PHE A 420 -2.35 54.09 19.64
CA PHE A 420 -1.40 54.55 20.65
C PHE A 420 -0.25 55.38 20.07
N VAL A 421 -0.40 55.93 18.86
CA VAL A 421 0.62 56.77 18.18
C VAL A 421 0.66 58.21 18.72
N PHE A 422 -0.37 58.62 19.46
CA PHE A 422 -0.51 59.98 20.04
C PHE A 422 0.66 60.46 20.93
N PRO A 423 1.32 59.64 21.79
CA PRO A 423 2.46 60.07 22.60
C PRO A 423 3.77 60.21 21.80
N ILE A 424 3.91 59.53 20.66
CA ILE A 424 5.13 59.55 19.82
C ILE A 424 5.18 60.78 18.91
N LYS A 425 4.02 61.33 18.52
CA LYS A 425 3.90 62.60 17.76
C LYS A 425 4.66 63.77 18.39
N ARG A 426 4.90 63.73 19.72
CA ARG A 426 5.61 64.79 20.45
C ARG A 426 7.13 64.81 20.22
N PHE A 427 7.70 63.73 19.67
CA PHE A 427 9.17 63.54 19.56
C PHE A 427 9.71 63.46 18.12
N ILE A 428 8.87 63.44 17.07
CA ILE A 428 9.31 63.35 15.67
C ILE A 428 8.76 64.53 14.85
N PRO A 429 9.58 65.54 14.49
CA PRO A 429 9.11 66.82 13.93
C PRO A 429 8.58 66.76 12.48
N PHE A 430 8.77 65.65 11.77
CA PHE A 430 8.34 65.47 10.37
C PHE A 430 6.99 64.74 10.20
N VAL A 431 6.33 64.39 11.32
CA VAL A 431 5.09 63.58 11.32
C VAL A 431 3.90 64.46 11.72
N LYS A 432 2.86 64.52 10.87
CA LYS A 432 1.64 65.30 11.14
C LYS A 432 0.50 64.50 11.75
#